data_AF-A0A519V7N1-F1
#
_entry.id   AF-A0A519V7N1-F1
#
_cell.length_a   1.000
_cell.length_b   1.000
_cell.length_c   1.000
_cell.angle_alpha   90.00
_cell.angle_beta   90.00
_cell.angle_gamma   90.00
#
_symmetry.space_group_name_H-M   'P 1'
#
loop_
_entity.id
_entity.type
_entity.pdbx_description
1 polymer ?
#
loop_
_entity_poly.entity_id
_entity_poly.type
_entity_poly.pdbx_seq_one_letter_code
_entity_poly.pdbx_strand_id
1 'polypeptide(L)' 'MVNHSYVFEANHAIIDIAEEKDLTYWTKRLDVSAEKLKSAIRATKSLDCKLIIPYLKQLKQK' A
#
# COMPACT_ATOMS: atom_id res chain seq x y z
N MET A 1 26.40 8.77 -15.29
CA MET A 1 24.93 8.61 -15.39
C MET A 1 24.52 7.65 -14.29
N VAL A 2 23.96 8.15 -13.20
CA VAL A 2 23.55 7.30 -12.08
C VAL A 2 22.31 6.51 -12.50
N ASN A 3 22.47 5.20 -12.70
CA ASN A 3 21.36 4.29 -12.90
C ASN A 3 20.59 4.19 -11.58
N HIS A 4 19.62 5.06 -11.37
CA HIS A 4 18.55 4.82 -10.41
C HIS A 4 17.59 3.79 -11.03
N SER A 5 18.08 2.56 -11.15
CA SER A 5 17.18 1.41 -11.12
C SER A 5 16.62 1.40 -9.70
N TYR A 6 15.43 1.97 -9.52
CA TYR A 6 14.62 1.71 -8.34
C TYR A 6 14.28 0.22 -8.37
N VAL A 7 15.22 -0.59 -7.88
CA VAL A 7 14.97 -1.97 -7.50
C VAL A 7 14.02 -1.86 -6.32
N PHE A 8 12.72 -1.83 -6.63
CA PHE A 8 11.68 -2.11 -5.66
C PHE A 8 11.85 -3.59 -5.32
N GLU A 9 12.86 -3.88 -4.49
CA GLU A 9 13.04 -5.19 -3.91
C GLU A 9 11.71 -5.54 -3.28
N ALA A 10 11.12 -6.62 -3.76
CA ALA A 10 9.81 -7.13 -3.37
C ALA A 10 9.79 -7.63 -1.92
N ASN A 11 10.58 -7.03 -1.03
CA ASN A 11 10.76 -7.49 0.33
C ASN A 11 10.12 -6.63 1.41
N HIS A 12 10.13 -5.29 1.37
CA HIS A 12 9.47 -4.44 2.38
C HIS A 12 8.89 -3.14 1.78
N ALA A 13 7.92 -3.25 0.88
CA ALA A 13 7.15 -2.07 0.49
C ALA A 13 6.19 -1.73 1.65
N ILE A 14 6.62 -0.83 2.53
CA ILE A 14 5.81 -0.31 3.64
C ILE A 14 4.93 0.79 3.07
N ILE A 15 3.63 0.66 3.25
CA ILE A 15 2.65 1.70 2.95
C ILE A 15 2.79 2.76 4.03
N ASP A 16 3.60 3.76 3.75
CA ASP A 16 3.57 4.98 4.54
C ASP A 16 2.33 5.80 4.17
N ILE A 17 1.58 6.22 5.19
CA ILE A 17 0.43 7.12 5.06
C ILE A 17 0.57 8.32 5.99
N ALA A 18 1.80 8.63 6.41
CA ALA A 18 2.08 9.76 7.29
C ALA A 18 1.74 11.08 6.59
N GLU A 19 1.97 11.15 5.27
CA GLU A 19 1.58 12.29 4.44
C GLU A 19 0.39 11.97 3.54
N GLU A 20 -0.41 13.00 3.26
CA GLU A 20 -1.54 12.91 2.33
C GLU A 20 -1.08 12.56 0.90
N LYS A 21 0.14 12.96 0.52
CA LYS A 21 0.76 12.60 -0.75
C LYS A 21 0.99 11.10 -0.88
N ASP A 22 1.55 10.47 0.13
CA ASP A 22 1.78 9.02 0.14
C ASP A 22 0.47 8.25 0.18
N LEU A 23 -0.50 8.71 0.99
CA LEU A 23 -1.84 8.16 0.98
C LEU A 23 -2.48 8.22 -0.42
N THR A 24 -2.36 9.37 -1.11
CA THR A 24 -2.86 9.56 -2.47
C THR A 24 -2.11 8.68 -3.48
N TYR A 25 -0.80 8.53 -3.32
CA TYR A 25 0.02 7.65 -4.15
C TYR A 25 -0.42 6.20 -4.02
N TRP A 26 -0.59 5.70 -2.79
CA TRP A 26 -0.98 4.31 -2.53
C TRP A 26 -2.42 4.02 -2.91
N THR A 27 -3.35 4.94 -2.64
CA THR A 27 -4.76 4.80 -3.06
C THR A 27 -4.91 4.73 -4.58
N LYS A 28 -4.16 5.56 -5.33
CA LYS A 28 -4.09 5.46 -6.79
C LYS A 28 -3.41 4.16 -7.25
N ARG A 29 -2.29 3.78 -6.62
CA ARG A 29 -1.52 2.60 -7.00
C ARG A 29 -2.27 1.28 -6.76
N LEU A 30 -3.04 1.22 -5.67
CA LEU A 30 -3.83 0.06 -5.27
C LEU A 30 -5.26 0.10 -5.81
N ASP A 31 -5.67 1.22 -6.42
CA ASP A 31 -7.03 1.46 -6.89
C ASP A 31 -8.06 1.20 -5.78
N VAL A 32 -7.81 1.82 -4.62
CA VAL A 32 -8.67 1.76 -3.43
C VAL A 32 -8.82 3.14 -2.78
N SER A 33 -9.94 3.39 -2.12
CA SER A 33 -10.13 4.62 -1.34
C SER A 33 -9.22 4.66 -0.10
N ALA A 34 -8.87 5.87 0.33
CA ALA A 34 -8.07 6.11 1.54
C ALA A 34 -8.66 5.42 2.78
N GLU A 35 -9.98 5.39 2.89
CA GLU A 35 -10.70 4.72 3.97
C GLU A 35 -10.48 3.20 3.97
N LYS A 36 -10.50 2.58 2.78
CA LYS A 36 -10.24 1.13 2.63
C LYS A 36 -8.78 0.82 2.94
N LEU A 37 -7.85 1.68 2.52
CA LEU A 37 -6.44 1.53 2.82
C LEU A 37 -6.17 1.61 4.34
N LYS A 38 -6.70 2.64 5.01
CA LYS A 38 -6.62 2.80 6.47
C LYS A 38 -7.28 1.63 7.21
N SER A 39 -8.43 1.15 6.73
CA SER A 39 -9.10 -0.01 7.30
C SER A 39 -8.28 -1.28 7.15
N ALA A 40 -7.63 -1.49 6.00
CA ALA A 40 -6.76 -2.63 5.77
C ALA A 40 -5.51 -2.61 6.65
N ILE A 41 -4.88 -1.44 6.81
CA ILE A 41 -3.78 -1.25 7.75
C ILE A 41 -4.22 -1.59 9.17
N ARG A 42 -5.39 -1.10 9.60
CA ARG A 42 -5.94 -1.38 10.94
C ARG A 42 -6.30 -2.85 11.14
N ALA A 43 -6.80 -3.53 10.11
CA ALA A 43 -7.16 -4.94 10.17
C ALA A 43 -5.93 -5.85 10.18
N THR A 44 -4.94 -5.55 9.35
CA THR A 44 -3.66 -6.30 9.28
C THR A 44 -2.68 -5.89 10.39
N LYS A 45 -2.96 -4.78 11.09
CA LYS A 45 -2.08 -4.12 12.07
C LYS A 45 -0.64 -3.94 11.55
N SER A 46 -0.51 -3.83 10.25
CA SER A 46 0.76 -3.85 9.53
C SER A 46 0.69 -2.82 8.43
N LEU A 47 1.82 -2.16 8.17
CA LEU A 47 1.97 -1.26 7.03
C LEU A 47 2.55 -2.01 5.81
N ASP A 48 2.82 -3.30 5.93
CA ASP A 48 3.38 -4.11 4.83
C ASP A 48 2.40 -4.31 3.67
N CYS A 49 2.80 -3.90 2.46
CA CYS A 49 2.06 -4.19 1.23
C CYS A 49 1.78 -5.69 1.06
N LYS A 50 2.70 -6.57 1.49
CA LYS A 50 2.53 -8.02 1.39
C LYS A 50 1.30 -8.52 2.15
N LEU A 51 0.90 -7.85 3.23
CA LEU A 51 -0.27 -8.19 4.03
C LEU A 51 -1.50 -7.38 3.61
N ILE A 52 -1.32 -6.11 3.28
CA ILE A 52 -2.40 -5.20 2.92
C ILE A 52 -2.99 -5.53 1.54
N ILE A 53 -2.15 -5.82 0.52
CA ILE A 53 -2.60 -6.11 -0.85
C ILE A 53 -3.55 -7.33 -0.90
N PRO A 54 -3.20 -8.51 -0.34
CA PRO A 54 -4.12 -9.65 -0.36
C PRO A 54 -5.40 -9.37 0.42
N TYR A 55 -5.33 -8.65 1.54
CA TYR A 55 -6.52 -8.25 2.32
C TYR A 55 -7.45 -7.33 1.51
N LEU A 56 -6.88 -6.31 0.83
CA LEU A 56 -7.63 -5.40 -0.04
C LEU A 56 -8.24 -6.14 -1.24
N LYS A 57 -7.51 -7.09 -1.85
CA LYS A 57 -8.03 -7.94 -2.93
C LYS A 57 -9.20 -8.81 -2.46
N GLN A 58 -9.15 -9.35 -1.25
CA GLN A 58 -10.28 -10.08 -0.66
C GLN A 58 -11.50 -9.17 -0.42
N LEU A 59 -11.28 -7.93 0.03
CA LEU A 59 -12.35 -6.94 0.22
C LEU A 59 -12.98 -6.45 -1.09
N LYS A 60 -12.28 -6.50 -2.22
CA LYS A 60 -12.80 -6.03 -3.52
C LYS A 60 -13.71 -7.07 -4.21
N GLN A 61 -13.64 -8.34 -3.79
CA GLN A 61 -14.43 -9.45 -4.35
C GLN A 61 -15.73 -9.75 -3.58
N LYS A 62 -16.03 -9.01 -2.52
CA LYS A 62 -17.23 -9.21 -1.70
C LYS A 62 -18.17 -8.03 -1.85
#